data_AF-T1KFP4-F1
#
_entry.id   AF-T1KFP4-F1
#
_cell.length_a   1.000
_cell.length_b   1.000
_cell.length_c   1.000
_cell.angle_alpha   90.00
_cell.angle_beta   90.00
_cell.angle_gamma   90.00
#
_symmetry.space_group_name_H-M   'P 1'
#
loop_
_entity.id
_entity.type
_entity.pdbx_description
1 polymer ?
#
loop_
_entity_poly.entity_id
_entity_poly.type
_entity_poly.pdbx_seq_one_letter_code
_entity_poly.pdbx_strand_id
1 'polypeptide(L)'
;MDISRCGKMFILFIVCVTFPCIFCARRSGLVPGSTGLSGPIVFPNSQRRPNTPNSFDTALIRTAGLRNASRRKTSYAEQAICEPELRTVEVGVKGGEVGEIFFPKCVRVLRCGGCCDISDRMACTPTKISYRDVKRAKIRIKRSPAISASSQTIQVEVHEECRCMCKVKEENCNPDIHVYQPELCKCTCNNQQDAIACRNMAPVKIWDNDQCKCKCRDVKHCPSGTEFSHDTCNCEAS
;
A
#
# COMPACT_ATOMS: atom_id res chain seq x y z
N MET A 1 -1.78 -41.67 -64.91
CA MET A 1 -0.88 -41.94 -63.78
C MET A 1 -1.25 -40.91 -62.70
N ASP A 2 -2.39 -40.95 -62.03
CA ASP A 2 -3.09 -41.98 -61.26
C ASP A 2 -2.37 -42.49 -59.99
N ILE A 3 -3.02 -42.17 -58.85
CA ILE A 3 -3.28 -43.00 -57.66
C ILE A 3 -2.22 -43.13 -56.54
N SER A 4 -2.55 -42.46 -55.42
CA SER A 4 -2.80 -42.98 -54.05
C SER A 4 -1.84 -43.93 -53.33
N ARG A 5 -1.72 -43.70 -52.01
CA ARG A 5 -1.77 -44.63 -50.83
C ARG A 5 -0.73 -44.21 -49.77
N CYS A 6 -1.05 -43.96 -48.50
CA CYS A 6 -1.78 -44.74 -47.49
C CYS A 6 -1.17 -46.13 -47.21
N GLY A 7 -0.46 -46.23 -46.08
CA GLY A 7 0.00 -47.44 -45.40
C GLY A 7 0.43 -47.00 -44.01
N LYS A 8 0.15 -47.68 -42.90
CA LYS A 8 -0.04 -49.10 -42.58
C LYS A 8 -0.58 -49.07 -41.11
N MET A 9 -1.34 -50.00 -40.51
CA MET A 9 -1.62 -51.41 -40.78
C MET A 9 -2.36 -51.98 -39.54
N PHE A 10 -3.50 -52.66 -39.79
CA PHE A 10 -4.13 -53.79 -39.05
C PHE A 10 -4.91 -53.51 -37.73
N ILE A 11 -6.23 -53.78 -37.60
CA ILE A 11 -7.05 -55.03 -37.70
C ILE A 11 -6.81 -55.94 -36.46
N LEU A 12 -7.79 -56.45 -35.67
CA LEU A 12 -9.26 -56.34 -35.54
C LEU A 12 -9.72 -57.22 -34.32
N PHE A 13 -11.02 -57.16 -33.95
CA PHE A 13 -11.84 -58.05 -33.07
C PHE A 13 -11.81 -57.75 -31.54
N ILE A 14 -12.82 -57.09 -30.95
CA ILE A 14 -14.23 -57.48 -30.66
C ILE A 14 -14.34 -58.70 -29.74
N VAL A 15 -14.67 -58.45 -28.46
CA VAL A 15 -15.66 -59.24 -27.70
C VAL A 15 -16.42 -58.29 -26.75
N CYS A 16 -17.69 -58.03 -27.06
CA CYS A 16 -18.69 -57.56 -26.11
C CYS A 16 -19.19 -58.74 -25.28
N VAL A 17 -19.18 -58.64 -23.95
CA VAL A 17 -20.02 -59.47 -23.08
C VAL A 17 -20.81 -58.54 -22.16
N THR A 18 -22.11 -58.80 -22.14
CA THR A 18 -23.21 -58.09 -21.51
C THR A 18 -23.56 -58.71 -20.15
N PHE A 19 -24.41 -57.99 -19.38
CA PHE A 19 -25.23 -58.40 -18.21
C PHE A 19 -24.58 -58.33 -16.80
N PRO A 20 -25.38 -58.16 -15.70
CA PRO A 20 -26.42 -57.15 -15.45
C PRO A 20 -26.45 -56.59 -13.99
N CYS A 21 -27.41 -55.69 -13.75
CA CYS A 21 -27.82 -55.06 -12.48
C CYS A 21 -28.06 -56.02 -11.29
N ILE A 22 -28.01 -55.51 -10.04
CA ILE A 22 -29.07 -55.56 -8.99
C ILE A 22 -28.58 -55.03 -7.62
N PHE A 23 -29.24 -53.95 -7.17
CA PHE A 23 -29.73 -53.55 -5.83
C PHE A 23 -28.93 -53.56 -4.49
N CYS A 24 -29.31 -52.51 -3.74
CA CYS A 24 -29.48 -52.38 -2.27
C CYS A 24 -28.28 -52.06 -1.38
N ALA A 25 -28.26 -50.86 -0.78
CA ALA A 25 -28.95 -50.62 0.50
C ALA A 25 -28.81 -49.17 0.99
N ARG A 26 -29.96 -48.52 1.24
CA ARG A 26 -30.09 -47.34 2.11
C ARG A 26 -29.93 -47.79 3.57
N ARG A 27 -29.11 -47.10 4.37
CA ARG A 27 -29.31 -47.04 5.82
C ARG A 27 -28.95 -45.67 6.37
N SER A 28 -29.88 -45.18 7.18
CA SER A 28 -29.97 -43.88 7.82
C SER A 28 -28.92 -43.68 8.91
N GLY A 29 -28.47 -42.43 9.08
CA GLY A 29 -27.76 -41.95 10.27
C GLY A 29 -27.92 -40.43 10.41
N LEU A 30 -28.77 -40.00 11.34
CA LEU A 30 -28.77 -38.67 11.98
C LEU A 30 -27.63 -38.68 13.02
N VAL A 31 -26.82 -37.64 13.28
CA VAL A 31 -26.96 -36.36 14.05
C VAL A 31 -25.49 -35.83 14.23
N PRO A 32 -25.11 -34.68 14.86
CA PRO A 32 -25.53 -33.26 14.80
C PRO A 32 -24.43 -32.34 14.20
N GLY A 33 -24.77 -31.06 14.01
CA GLY A 33 -23.84 -30.02 13.57
C GLY A 33 -22.88 -29.50 14.64
N SER A 34 -21.80 -28.89 14.17
CA SER A 34 -21.15 -27.72 14.78
C SER A 34 -20.33 -26.98 13.74
N THR A 35 -20.14 -25.70 14.03
CA THR A 35 -19.80 -24.58 13.17
C THR A 35 -18.31 -24.54 12.79
N GLY A 36 -18.00 -24.16 11.54
CA GLY A 36 -16.62 -24.03 11.06
C GLY A 36 -16.56 -23.43 9.66
N LEU A 37 -16.99 -22.18 9.50
CA LEU A 37 -16.86 -21.43 8.25
C LEU A 37 -15.49 -20.75 8.19
N SER A 38 -14.50 -21.46 7.66
CA SER A 38 -13.31 -20.87 7.05
C SER A 38 -13.57 -20.73 5.55
N GLY A 39 -14.11 -19.57 5.16
CA GLY A 39 -14.20 -19.11 3.77
C GLY A 39 -13.42 -17.81 3.58
N PRO A 40 -12.95 -17.50 2.36
CA PRO A 40 -12.24 -16.25 2.10
C PRO A 40 -13.16 -15.04 2.34
N ILE A 41 -12.61 -13.98 2.93
CA ILE A 41 -13.30 -12.70 3.14
C ILE A 41 -13.57 -12.09 1.76
N VAL A 42 -14.81 -12.22 1.28
CA VAL A 42 -15.29 -11.50 0.11
C VAL A 42 -15.70 -10.10 0.58
N PHE A 43 -14.95 -9.08 0.16
CA PHE A 43 -15.32 -7.68 0.38
C PHE A 43 -16.55 -7.34 -0.47
N PRO A 44 -17.67 -6.88 0.12
CA PRO A 44 -18.84 -6.51 -0.65
C PRO A 44 -18.56 -5.30 -1.54
N ASN A 45 -18.98 -5.43 -2.80
CA ASN A 45 -18.86 -4.44 -3.86
C ASN A 45 -19.49 -3.08 -3.47
N SER A 46 -18.77 -2.00 -3.75
CA SER A 46 -19.15 -0.63 -3.44
C SER A 46 -20.25 -0.13 -4.37
N GLN A 47 -21.50 -0.22 -3.89
CA GLN A 47 -22.56 0.69 -4.30
C GLN A 47 -23.32 1.14 -3.05
N ARG A 48 -22.76 2.12 -2.33
CA ARG A 48 -23.48 2.80 -1.25
C ARG A 48 -23.83 4.23 -1.64
N ARG A 49 -25.10 4.56 -1.45
CA ARG A 49 -25.69 5.88 -1.73
C ARG A 49 -25.12 6.94 -0.78
N PRO A 50 -25.05 8.22 -1.17
CA PRO A 50 -24.17 9.20 -0.52
C PRO A 50 -24.64 9.78 0.84
N ASN A 51 -25.52 9.14 1.62
CA ASN A 51 -26.12 9.81 2.79
C ASN A 51 -26.50 8.91 3.97
N THR A 52 -25.72 7.86 4.29
CA THR A 52 -25.91 7.11 5.55
C THR A 52 -24.65 7.16 6.40
N PRO A 53 -24.71 7.70 7.63
CA PRO A 53 -23.60 7.66 8.57
C PRO A 53 -23.15 6.21 8.81
N ASN A 54 -21.84 5.96 8.87
CA ASN A 54 -21.34 4.62 9.12
C ASN A 54 -21.76 4.17 10.54
N SER A 55 -22.28 2.94 10.64
CA SER A 55 -22.66 2.31 11.91
C SER A 55 -21.52 2.33 12.95
N PHE A 56 -20.28 2.26 12.47
CA PHE A 56 -19.06 2.24 13.28
C PHE A 56 -18.80 3.56 14.01
N ASP A 57 -18.99 4.70 13.35
CA ASP A 57 -18.77 6.02 13.94
C ASP A 57 -19.73 6.24 15.11
N THR A 58 -20.99 5.89 14.91
CA THR A 58 -22.06 6.02 15.93
C THR A 58 -21.76 5.21 17.19
N ALA A 59 -21.10 4.06 17.06
CA ALA A 59 -20.71 3.21 18.19
C ALA A 59 -19.53 3.81 18.98
N LEU A 60 -18.52 4.34 18.30
CA LEU A 60 -17.33 4.94 18.92
C LEU A 60 -17.67 6.22 19.71
N ILE A 61 -18.58 7.02 19.15
CA ILE A 61 -19.10 8.25 19.76
C ILE A 61 -19.76 7.96 21.11
N ARG A 62 -20.49 6.85 21.19
CA ARG A 62 -21.27 6.46 22.37
C ARG A 62 -20.37 5.92 23.48
N THR A 63 -19.30 5.19 23.13
CA THR A 63 -18.33 4.68 24.11
C THR A 63 -17.42 5.79 24.66
N ALA A 64 -17.15 6.84 23.89
CA ALA A 64 -16.28 7.96 24.30
C ALA A 64 -16.93 8.96 25.29
N GLY A 65 -18.20 8.79 25.70
CA GLY A 65 -18.81 9.59 26.77
C GLY A 65 -19.02 11.09 26.45
N LEU A 66 -18.94 11.50 25.18
CA LEU A 66 -19.10 12.88 24.72
C LEU A 66 -20.59 13.32 24.75
N ARG A 67 -21.17 13.51 25.93
CA ARG A 67 -22.51 14.10 26.10
C ARG A 67 -22.40 15.63 26.33
N ASN A 68 -22.99 16.42 25.42
CA ASN A 68 -22.90 17.88 25.42
C ASN A 68 -23.81 18.57 26.46
N ALA A 69 -23.26 19.56 27.16
CA ALA A 69 -24.00 20.72 27.61
C ALA A 69 -24.16 21.73 26.45
N SER A 70 -25.40 22.17 26.22
CA SER A 70 -25.89 23.21 25.29
C SER A 70 -24.86 23.94 24.39
N ARG A 71 -24.81 23.60 23.09
CA ARG A 71 -24.18 24.36 21.98
C ARG A 71 -24.53 23.68 20.65
N ARG A 72 -24.49 24.41 19.52
CA ARG A 72 -24.75 23.92 18.14
C ARG A 72 -24.36 22.44 17.99
N LYS A 73 -25.29 21.62 17.51
CA LYS A 73 -25.10 20.18 17.31
C LYS A 73 -24.08 19.95 16.18
N THR A 74 -22.80 20.13 16.49
CA THR A 74 -21.69 19.79 15.60
C THR A 74 -21.75 18.28 15.37
N SER A 75 -21.99 17.86 14.13
CA SER A 75 -21.89 16.45 13.75
C SER A 75 -20.42 16.02 13.78
N TYR A 76 -20.20 14.72 13.93
CA TYR A 76 -18.88 14.16 13.74
C TYR A 76 -18.43 14.34 12.28
N ALA A 77 -17.13 14.54 12.09
CA ALA A 77 -16.56 14.65 10.76
C ALA A 77 -16.60 13.27 10.08
N GLU A 78 -16.98 13.26 8.80
CA GLU A 78 -16.83 12.08 7.96
C GLU A 78 -15.35 11.94 7.57
N GLN A 79 -14.86 10.71 7.58
CA GLN A 79 -13.48 10.44 7.20
C GLN A 79 -13.32 10.50 5.68
N ALA A 80 -12.29 11.22 5.22
CA ALA A 80 -11.89 11.16 3.82
C ALA A 80 -11.21 9.81 3.56
N ILE A 81 -11.91 8.87 2.92
CA ILE A 81 -11.42 7.53 2.60
C ILE A 81 -10.40 7.61 1.44
N CYS A 82 -9.45 6.67 1.40
CA CYS A 82 -8.49 6.59 0.30
C CYS A 82 -9.16 6.27 -1.06
N GLU A 83 -9.32 7.29 -1.89
CA GLU A 83 -9.92 7.19 -3.23
C GLU A 83 -9.36 8.23 -4.22
N PRO A 84 -9.58 8.07 -5.54
CA PRO A 84 -9.24 9.10 -6.51
C PRO A 84 -10.05 10.38 -6.30
N GLU A 85 -9.38 11.47 -5.95
CA GLU A 85 -9.97 12.80 -5.76
C GLU A 85 -9.50 13.77 -6.85
N LEU A 86 -10.36 14.71 -7.24
CA LEU A 86 -9.97 15.74 -8.17
C LEU A 86 -9.01 16.73 -7.49
N ARG A 87 -7.74 16.72 -7.89
CA ARG A 87 -6.70 17.60 -7.33
C ARG A 87 -6.05 18.48 -8.40
N THR A 88 -5.58 19.63 -7.95
CA THR A 88 -4.82 20.56 -8.78
C THR A 88 -3.38 20.09 -8.86
N VAL A 89 -2.88 19.88 -10.07
CA VAL A 89 -1.51 19.45 -10.34
C VAL A 89 -0.85 20.50 -11.21
N GLU A 90 0.30 21.00 -10.75
CA GLU A 90 1.13 21.89 -11.56
C GLU A 90 1.73 21.12 -12.73
N VAL A 91 1.59 21.67 -13.93
CA VAL A 91 2.25 21.10 -15.11
C VAL A 91 3.43 21.98 -15.44
N GLY A 92 4.53 21.81 -14.69
CA GLY A 92 5.78 22.50 -14.97
C GLY A 92 6.47 21.96 -16.23
N VAL A 93 7.36 22.77 -16.82
CA VAL A 93 8.38 22.26 -17.76
C VAL A 93 9.69 22.17 -17.01
N LYS A 94 10.36 21.01 -17.07
CA LYS A 94 11.78 20.93 -16.70
C LYS A 94 12.59 21.64 -17.79
N GLY A 95 13.16 22.81 -17.48
CA GLY A 95 14.04 23.55 -18.40
C GLY A 95 13.36 24.54 -19.35
N GLY A 96 12.37 25.31 -18.89
CA GLY A 96 11.80 26.41 -19.70
C GLY A 96 12.81 27.52 -19.98
N GLU A 97 12.81 28.05 -21.21
CA GLU A 97 13.65 29.20 -21.58
C GLU A 97 13.13 30.51 -20.95
N VAL A 98 14.04 31.46 -20.68
CA VAL A 98 13.68 32.80 -20.18
C VAL A 98 12.74 33.49 -21.18
N GLY A 99 11.59 33.98 -20.69
CA GLY A 99 10.58 34.67 -21.52
C GLY A 99 9.47 33.78 -22.07
N GLU A 100 9.40 32.50 -21.66
CA GLU A 100 8.28 31.60 -21.96
C GLU A 100 7.26 31.55 -20.82
N ILE A 101 5.98 31.76 -21.16
CA ILE A 101 4.84 31.69 -20.25
C ILE A 101 3.95 30.54 -20.69
N PHE A 102 3.57 29.67 -19.75
CA PHE A 102 2.66 28.56 -19.98
C PHE A 102 1.31 28.82 -19.32
N PHE A 103 0.23 28.61 -20.06
CA PHE A 103 -1.14 28.77 -19.55
C PHE A 103 -2.05 27.59 -19.97
N PRO A 104 -2.77 26.96 -19.03
CA PRO A 104 -2.72 27.18 -17.58
C PRO A 104 -1.43 26.63 -16.95
N LYS A 105 -1.06 27.12 -15.76
CA LYS A 105 0.10 26.60 -14.98
C LYS A 105 -0.21 25.27 -14.29
N CYS A 106 -1.48 25.05 -13.97
CA CYS A 106 -1.96 23.85 -13.31
C CYS A 106 -3.25 23.34 -13.96
N VAL A 107 -3.48 22.05 -13.85
CA VAL A 107 -4.69 21.38 -14.34
C VAL A 107 -5.33 20.58 -13.20
N ARG A 108 -6.61 20.25 -13.36
CA ARG A 108 -7.30 19.35 -12.43
C ARG A 108 -7.34 17.94 -13.00
N VAL A 109 -6.82 16.98 -12.26
CA VAL A 109 -6.82 15.55 -12.60
C VAL A 109 -7.07 14.71 -11.35
N LEU A 110 -7.53 13.47 -11.54
CA LEU A 110 -7.71 12.55 -10.43
C LEU A 110 -6.35 12.13 -9.89
N ARG A 111 -6.19 12.27 -8.57
CA ARG A 111 -5.03 11.81 -7.80
C ARG A 111 -5.52 11.13 -6.55
N CYS A 112 -4.78 10.13 -6.09
CA CYS A 112 -5.11 9.47 -4.84
C CYS A 112 -5.08 10.48 -3.69
N GLY A 113 -6.17 10.50 -2.94
CA GLY A 113 -6.41 11.38 -1.81
C GLY A 113 -7.02 10.62 -0.64
N GLY A 114 -7.39 11.32 0.42
CA GLY A 114 -7.90 10.69 1.63
C GLY A 114 -6.85 10.11 2.59
N CYS A 115 -7.35 9.44 3.61
CA CYS A 115 -6.64 8.90 4.77
C CYS A 115 -6.71 7.37 4.80
N CYS A 116 -5.77 6.76 5.53
CA CYS A 116 -5.73 5.32 5.80
C CYS A 116 -5.85 5.08 7.32
N ASP A 117 -6.79 4.22 7.72
CA ASP A 117 -7.30 4.19 9.11
C ASP A 117 -6.39 3.42 10.07
N ILE A 118 -5.56 2.52 9.54
CA ILE A 118 -4.95 1.44 10.33
C ILE A 118 -3.61 1.88 10.94
N SER A 119 -2.82 2.68 10.24
CA SER A 119 -1.50 3.14 10.71
C SER A 119 -0.95 4.28 9.87
N ASP A 120 -0.20 5.15 10.52
CA ASP A 120 0.71 6.14 9.94
C ASP A 120 1.77 5.57 8.97
N ARG A 121 1.99 4.26 8.99
CA ARG A 121 2.91 3.53 8.09
C ARG A 121 2.29 3.24 6.72
N MET A 122 1.00 3.49 6.55
CA MET A 122 0.32 3.34 5.27
C MET A 122 0.19 4.68 4.54
N ALA A 123 0.14 4.64 3.21
CA ALA A 123 -0.14 5.77 2.35
C ALA A 123 -1.21 5.39 1.32
N CYS A 124 -2.03 6.37 0.92
CA CYS A 124 -2.96 6.19 -0.18
C CYS A 124 -2.21 6.28 -1.51
N THR A 125 -2.05 5.15 -2.18
CA THR A 125 -1.23 5.01 -3.40
C THR A 125 -2.07 4.51 -4.57
N PRO A 126 -1.74 4.90 -5.80
CA PRO A 126 -2.45 4.40 -6.98
C PRO A 126 -2.17 2.92 -7.23
N THR A 127 -3.21 2.15 -7.51
CA THR A 127 -3.11 0.77 -8.01
C THR A 127 -3.25 0.70 -9.53
N LYS A 128 -3.88 1.71 -10.12
CA LYS A 128 -4.06 1.84 -11.56
C LYS A 128 -3.83 3.28 -12.00
N ILE A 129 -2.91 3.46 -12.94
CA ILE A 129 -2.51 4.76 -13.46
C ILE A 129 -2.80 4.79 -14.96
N SER A 130 -3.39 5.89 -15.41
CA SER A 130 -3.50 6.21 -16.83
C SER A 130 -2.94 7.60 -17.11
N TYR A 131 -2.84 7.94 -18.39
CA TYR A 131 -2.27 9.19 -18.83
C TYR A 131 -3.24 9.91 -19.75
N ARG A 132 -3.40 11.22 -19.54
CA ARG A 132 -4.28 12.06 -20.32
C ARG A 132 -3.49 13.16 -21.01
N ASP A 133 -3.70 13.29 -22.30
CA ASP A 133 -3.16 14.42 -23.07
C ASP A 133 -3.99 15.68 -22.82
N VAL A 134 -3.30 16.75 -22.44
CA VAL A 134 -3.87 18.07 -22.21
C VAL A 134 -3.16 19.08 -23.09
N LYS A 135 -3.91 19.96 -23.75
CA LYS A 135 -3.35 21.08 -24.51
C LYS A 135 -3.22 22.30 -23.62
N ARG A 136 -2.09 22.99 -23.70
CA ARG A 136 -1.86 24.29 -23.06
C ARG A 136 -1.23 25.28 -24.05
N ALA A 137 -1.36 26.56 -23.75
CA ALA A 137 -0.69 27.61 -24.50
C ALA A 137 0.76 27.76 -24.02
N LYS A 138 1.67 27.89 -24.98
CA LYS A 138 3.06 28.33 -24.81
C LYS A 138 3.16 29.72 -25.45
N ILE A 139 3.38 30.73 -24.62
CA ILE A 139 3.49 32.13 -25.04
C ILE A 139 4.94 32.54 -24.87
N ARG A 140 5.58 32.99 -25.95
CA ARG A 140 6.97 33.48 -25.91
C ARG A 140 6.97 35.00 -26.10
N ILE A 141 7.51 35.70 -25.11
CA ILE A 141 7.70 37.16 -25.16
C ILE A 141 9.07 37.41 -25.78
N LYS A 142 9.08 38.02 -26.96
CA LYS A 142 10.31 38.44 -27.64
C LYS A 142 10.62 39.90 -27.28
N ARG A 143 11.85 40.34 -27.54
CA ARG A 143 12.26 41.75 -27.37
C ARG A 143 11.59 42.72 -28.36
N SER A 144 10.91 42.21 -29.39
CA SER A 144 10.08 42.97 -30.33
C SER A 144 8.61 42.96 -29.90
N PRO A 145 7.74 43.86 -30.41
CA PRO A 145 6.30 43.88 -30.05
C PRO A 145 5.51 42.62 -30.47
N ALA A 146 6.16 41.62 -31.06
CA ALA A 146 5.53 40.39 -31.52
C ALA A 146 5.49 39.33 -30.40
N ILE A 147 4.28 39.06 -29.89
CA ILE A 147 3.99 37.92 -29.03
C ILE A 147 3.73 36.71 -29.93
N SER A 148 4.44 35.60 -29.71
CA SER A 148 4.15 34.33 -30.38
C SER A 148 3.49 33.35 -29.41
N ALA A 149 2.30 32.86 -29.74
CA ALA A 149 1.59 31.84 -28.99
C ALA A 149 1.48 30.56 -29.83
N SER A 150 1.79 29.41 -29.21
CA SER A 150 1.60 28.09 -29.81
C SER A 150 0.91 27.15 -28.83
N SER A 151 0.24 26.11 -29.35
CA SER A 151 -0.30 25.04 -28.52
C SER A 151 0.76 23.98 -28.25
N GLN A 152 0.87 23.56 -27.01
CA GLN A 152 1.70 22.43 -26.59
C GLN A 152 0.81 21.36 -25.95
N THR A 153 0.91 20.13 -26.43
CA THR A 153 0.29 18.97 -25.76
C THR A 153 1.25 18.44 -24.70
N ILE A 154 0.72 18.17 -23.51
CA ILE A 154 1.41 17.63 -22.35
C ILE A 154 0.66 16.39 -21.88
N GLN A 155 1.40 15.37 -21.46
CA GLN A 155 0.81 14.17 -20.89
C GLN A 155 0.78 14.31 -19.36
N VAL A 156 -0.39 14.10 -18.77
CA VAL A 156 -0.60 14.23 -17.32
C VAL A 156 -1.07 12.91 -16.74
N GLU A 157 -0.41 12.48 -15.67
CA GLU A 157 -0.75 11.26 -14.92
C GLU A 157 -2.08 11.41 -14.17
N VAL A 158 -2.94 10.40 -14.32
CA VAL A 158 -4.27 10.27 -13.73
C VAL A 158 -4.34 8.96 -12.95
N HIS A 159 -4.80 9.02 -11.70
CA HIS A 159 -4.97 7.82 -10.87
C HIS A 159 -6.42 7.34 -11.03
N GLU A 160 -6.62 6.13 -11.56
CA GLU A 160 -7.96 5.56 -11.78
C GLU A 160 -8.46 4.78 -10.56
N GLU A 161 -7.54 4.15 -9.83
CA GLU A 161 -7.84 3.35 -8.66
C GLU A 161 -6.77 3.59 -7.59
N CYS A 162 -7.20 3.64 -6.32
CA CYS A 162 -6.35 3.91 -5.17
C CYS A 162 -6.58 2.87 -4.08
N ARG A 163 -5.52 2.53 -3.34
CA ARG A 163 -5.61 1.71 -2.13
C ARG A 163 -4.60 2.18 -1.09
N CYS A 164 -4.89 1.87 0.17
CA CYS A 164 -3.92 2.02 1.25
C CYS A 164 -2.85 0.92 1.13
N MET A 165 -1.60 1.32 0.95
CA MET A 165 -0.44 0.43 0.86
C MET A 165 0.64 0.87 1.85
N CYS A 166 1.52 -0.05 2.23
CA CYS A 166 2.64 0.26 3.12
C CYS A 166 3.60 1.26 2.46
N LYS A 167 4.01 2.29 3.20
CA LYS A 167 5.04 3.26 2.76
C LYS A 167 6.39 2.59 2.57
N VAL A 168 6.74 1.71 3.49
CA VAL A 168 7.93 0.85 3.45
C VAL A 168 7.51 -0.49 2.88
N LYS A 169 8.22 -0.97 1.87
CA LYS A 169 8.03 -2.30 1.30
C LYS A 169 9.20 -3.21 1.69
N GLU A 170 9.05 -4.49 1.41
CA GLU A 170 10.09 -5.49 1.65
C GLU A 170 11.40 -5.15 0.93
N GLU A 171 11.32 -4.62 -0.28
CA GLU A 171 12.46 -4.12 -1.07
C GLU A 171 13.23 -2.96 -0.41
N ASN A 172 12.64 -2.29 0.58
CA ASN A 172 13.31 -1.25 1.35
C ASN A 172 14.02 -1.78 2.60
N CYS A 173 13.83 -3.03 2.96
CA CYS A 173 14.49 -3.65 4.12
C CYS A 173 15.86 -4.21 3.73
N ASN A 174 16.82 -4.20 4.66
CA ASN A 174 18.08 -4.90 4.45
C ASN A 174 17.87 -6.41 4.68
N PRO A 175 17.99 -7.27 3.65
CA PRO A 175 17.67 -8.69 3.78
C PRO A 175 18.61 -9.45 4.73
N ASP A 176 19.80 -8.93 5.02
CA ASP A 176 20.79 -9.62 5.88
C ASP A 176 20.45 -9.50 7.37
N ILE A 177 19.75 -8.42 7.77
CA ILE A 177 19.49 -8.07 9.18
C ILE A 177 18.02 -7.86 9.50
N HIS A 178 17.17 -7.63 8.50
CA HIS A 178 15.75 -7.36 8.67
C HIS A 178 14.86 -8.45 8.09
N VAL A 179 13.69 -8.61 8.73
CA VAL A 179 12.54 -9.36 8.26
C VAL A 179 11.38 -8.39 8.13
N TYR A 180 10.79 -8.30 6.93
CA TYR A 180 9.63 -7.45 6.68
C TYR A 180 8.36 -8.07 7.28
N GLN A 181 7.62 -7.27 8.06
CA GLN A 181 6.34 -7.67 8.63
C GLN A 181 5.20 -6.96 7.88
N PRO A 182 4.49 -7.64 6.96
CA PRO A 182 3.49 -7.02 6.09
C PRO A 182 2.31 -6.41 6.86
N GLU A 183 1.84 -7.08 7.91
CA GLU A 183 0.74 -6.62 8.77
C GLU A 183 1.05 -5.31 9.51
N LEU A 184 2.33 -5.04 9.73
CA LEU A 184 2.79 -3.85 10.46
C LEU A 184 3.51 -2.84 9.57
N CYS A 185 3.54 -3.09 8.24
CA CYS A 185 4.22 -2.25 7.25
C CYS A 185 5.63 -1.80 7.70
N LYS A 186 6.44 -2.74 8.23
CA LYS A 186 7.74 -2.39 8.84
C LYS A 186 8.80 -3.46 8.69
N CYS A 187 10.04 -3.02 8.55
CA CYS A 187 11.21 -3.87 8.73
C CYS A 187 11.42 -4.11 10.23
N THR A 188 11.73 -5.35 10.61
CA THR A 188 12.08 -5.72 11.99
C THR A 188 13.36 -6.50 12.01
N CYS A 189 14.21 -6.26 13.00
CA CYS A 189 15.46 -7.00 13.14
C CYS A 189 15.23 -8.51 13.31
N ASN A 190 16.07 -9.34 12.70
CA ASN A 190 16.02 -10.79 12.91
C ASN A 190 16.43 -11.19 14.35
N ASN A 191 17.34 -10.44 14.98
CA ASN A 191 17.85 -10.66 16.34
C ASN A 191 16.98 -9.99 17.43
N GLN A 192 15.72 -10.39 17.51
CA GLN A 192 14.77 -9.82 18.49
C GLN A 192 15.22 -9.99 19.95
N GLN A 193 15.96 -11.05 20.27
CA GLN A 193 16.50 -11.30 21.62
C GLN A 193 17.51 -10.23 22.03
N ASP A 194 18.41 -9.85 21.13
CA ASP A 194 19.39 -8.76 21.37
C ASP A 194 18.68 -7.43 21.59
N ALA A 195 17.61 -7.18 20.83
CA ALA A 195 16.78 -5.99 21.02
C ALA A 195 16.10 -5.96 22.40
N ILE A 196 15.64 -7.11 22.90
CA ILE A 196 15.08 -7.25 24.25
C ILE A 196 16.18 -7.00 25.30
N ALA A 197 17.34 -7.65 25.17
CA ALA A 197 18.47 -7.49 26.08
C ALA A 197 18.94 -6.03 26.15
N CYS A 198 19.00 -5.35 25.00
CA CYS A 198 19.35 -3.94 24.91
C CYS A 198 18.34 -3.03 25.63
N ARG A 199 17.04 -3.31 25.50
CA ARG A 199 15.99 -2.54 26.19
C ARG A 199 16.10 -2.63 27.71
N ASN A 200 16.59 -3.76 28.24
CA ASN A 200 16.82 -3.91 29.68
C ASN A 200 18.00 -3.06 30.18
N MET A 201 18.87 -2.57 29.28
CA MET A 201 19.99 -1.66 29.59
C MET A 201 19.59 -0.17 29.42
N ALA A 202 18.31 0.12 29.22
CA ALA A 202 17.81 1.49 29.19
C ALA A 202 17.92 2.14 30.60
N PRO A 203 18.18 3.45 30.70
CA PRO A 203 18.26 4.42 29.60
C PRO A 203 19.65 4.55 28.96
N VAL A 204 20.66 3.84 29.45
CA VAL A 204 22.08 4.00 29.06
C VAL A 204 22.31 3.57 27.62
N LYS A 205 21.70 2.46 27.19
CA LYS A 205 21.72 2.00 25.81
C LYS A 205 20.37 2.16 25.11
N ILE A 206 20.43 2.28 23.79
CA ILE A 206 19.30 2.36 22.88
C ILE A 206 19.47 1.36 21.74
N TRP A 207 18.36 0.74 21.34
CA TRP A 207 18.33 -0.15 20.20
C TRP A 207 18.21 0.64 18.90
N ASP A 208 19.16 0.44 18.00
CA ASP A 208 19.11 0.97 16.64
C ASP A 208 18.44 -0.07 15.73
N ASN A 209 17.27 0.27 15.17
CA ASN A 209 16.54 -0.64 14.29
C ASN A 209 17.17 -0.73 12.90
N ASP A 210 17.79 0.34 12.40
CA ASP A 210 18.37 0.37 11.06
C ASP A 210 19.62 -0.52 11.00
N GLN A 211 20.39 -0.57 12.08
CA GLN A 211 21.59 -1.42 12.18
C GLN A 211 21.38 -2.73 12.94
N CYS A 212 20.23 -2.91 13.58
CA CYS A 212 19.94 -4.06 14.45
C CYS A 212 21.01 -4.30 15.52
N LYS A 213 21.45 -3.20 16.16
CA LYS A 213 22.50 -3.20 17.18
C LYS A 213 22.12 -2.36 18.38
N CYS A 214 22.62 -2.78 19.55
CA CYS A 214 22.52 -2.00 20.77
C CYS A 214 23.65 -0.97 20.82
N LYS A 215 23.30 0.31 20.92
CA LYS A 215 24.26 1.42 20.96
C LYS A 215 24.14 2.19 22.28
N CYS A 216 25.21 2.85 22.67
CA CYS A 216 25.15 3.84 23.74
C CYS A 216 24.25 5.00 23.31
N ARG A 217 23.39 5.47 24.23
CA ARG A 217 22.52 6.61 23.97
C ARG A 217 23.35 7.88 23.72
N ASP A 218 24.37 8.08 24.55
CA ASP A 218 25.27 9.23 24.48
C ASP A 218 26.70 8.71 24.28
N VAL A 219 27.29 9.04 23.13
CA VAL A 219 28.71 8.81 22.87
C VAL A 219 29.44 10.14 23.11
N LYS A 220 30.48 10.11 23.94
CA LYS A 220 31.21 11.30 24.36
C LYS A 220 32.68 11.19 23.98
N HIS A 221 33.32 12.33 23.76
CA HIS A 221 34.77 12.38 23.60
C HIS A 221 35.44 12.16 24.96
N CYS A 222 36.38 11.23 25.01
CA CYS A 222 37.10 10.88 26.23
C CYS A 222 38.37 11.72 26.40
N PRO A 223 38.72 12.10 27.65
CA PRO A 223 39.99 12.77 27.94
C PRO A 223 41.22 11.94 27.51
N SER A 224 42.35 12.62 27.31
CA SER A 224 43.62 11.97 26.92
C SER A 224 44.02 10.87 27.91
N GLY A 225 44.32 9.67 27.37
CA GLY A 225 44.63 8.48 28.17
C GLY A 225 43.42 7.60 28.54
N THR A 226 42.23 7.92 28.02
CA THR A 226 41.03 7.07 28.15
C THR A 226 40.34 6.86 26.80
N GLU A 227 39.77 5.68 26.59
CA GLU A 227 39.02 5.29 25.39
C GLU A 227 37.55 5.03 25.73
N PHE A 228 36.64 5.34 24.80
CA PHE A 228 35.21 5.15 25.02
C PHE A 228 34.83 3.67 24.82
N SER A 229 34.36 3.02 25.88
CA SER A 229 33.84 1.66 25.82
C SER A 229 32.39 1.64 25.34
N HIS A 230 32.12 0.99 24.21
CA HIS A 230 30.77 0.79 23.70
C HIS A 230 29.95 -0.25 24.49
N ASP A 231 30.62 -1.00 25.39
CA ASP A 231 29.98 -1.99 26.25
C ASP A 231 29.42 -1.37 27.52
N THR A 232 30.18 -0.49 28.18
CA THR A 232 29.76 0.20 29.42
C THR A 232 29.23 1.61 29.17
N CYS A 233 29.42 2.16 27.96
CA CYS A 233 29.08 3.52 27.59
C CYS A 233 29.79 4.60 28.41
N ASN A 234 31.03 4.33 28.84
CA ASN A 234 31.86 5.23 29.61
C ASN A 234 33.30 5.25 29.08
N CYS A 235 34.06 6.27 29.48
CA CYS A 235 35.49 6.35 29.20
C CYS A 235 36.26 5.49 30.20
N GLU A 236 37.06 4.57 29.69
CA GLU A 236 37.88 3.63 30.46
C GLU A 236 39.36 3.85 30.15
N ALA A 237 40.25 3.55 31.08
CA ALA A 237 41.69 3.65 30.83
C ALA A 237 42.13 2.57 29.84
N SER A 238 42.87 2.98 28.81
CA SER A 238 43.46 2.09 27.82
C SER A 238 44.65 1.29 28.36
#